data_AF-A0A6M0AB50-F1
#
_entry.id   AF-A0A6M0AB50-F1
#
_cell.length_a   1.000
_cell.length_b   1.000
_cell.length_c   1.000
_cell.angle_alpha   90.00
_cell.angle_beta   90.00
_cell.angle_gamma   90.00
#
_symmetry.space_group_name_H-M   'P 1'
#
loop_
_entity.id
_entity.type
_entity.pdbx_description
1 polymer ?
#
loop_
_entity_poly.entity_id
_entity_poly.type
_entity_poly.pdbx_seq_one_letter_code
_entity_poly.pdbx_strand_id
1 'polypeptide(L)'
;MCVGMEMDHMFQSLFAKAQKNHPHKNYPTLSLAMDALPGASWHVLSPQSPLFYWQLLQIEPGRILTKSPLHIDQQILCFLLGYDTTDQELAGKIIPQPPQTNPVFLPPSQLSIGSQLISIWSGGEGRNSYPVVQLSRSDRR
;
A
#
# COMPACT_ATOMS: atom_id res chain seq x y z
N MET A 1 12.76 4.96 7.30
CA MET A 1 14.13 4.45 7.08
C MET A 1 14.38 4.10 5.62
N CYS A 2 13.66 3.13 5.02
CA CYS A 2 13.87 2.76 3.61
C CYS A 2 13.65 3.92 2.63
N VAL A 3 12.56 4.69 2.79
CA VAL A 3 12.35 5.95 2.02
C VAL A 3 13.55 6.90 2.13
N GLY A 4 14.07 7.07 3.36
CA GLY A 4 15.22 7.93 3.60
C GLY A 4 16.47 7.45 2.86
N MET A 5 16.67 6.14 2.74
CA MET A 5 17.77 5.57 1.94
C MET A 5 17.70 5.97 0.47
N GLU A 6 16.50 5.96 -0.10
CA GLU A 6 16.26 6.26 -1.52
C GLU A 6 16.27 7.77 -1.81
N MET A 7 15.81 8.58 -0.86
CA MET A 7 15.66 10.03 -1.07
C MET A 7 16.87 10.85 -0.68
N ASP A 8 17.66 10.41 0.30
CA ASP A 8 18.78 11.18 0.82
C ASP A 8 20.01 10.30 1.09
N HIS A 9 21.07 10.57 0.33
CA HIS A 9 22.37 9.91 0.43
C HIS A 9 22.97 9.94 1.84
N MET A 10 22.61 10.92 2.68
CA MET A 10 23.05 11.00 4.07
C MET A 10 22.61 9.77 4.89
N PHE A 11 21.49 9.13 4.55
CA PHE A 11 21.03 7.93 5.25
C PHE A 11 21.99 6.75 5.11
N GLN A 12 22.69 6.59 3.97
CA GLN A 12 23.69 5.53 3.82
C GLN A 12 24.80 5.64 4.86
N SER A 13 25.29 6.86 5.08
CA SER A 13 26.29 7.17 6.10
C SER A 13 25.74 6.96 7.52
N LEU A 14 24.48 7.33 7.77
CA LEU A 14 23.83 7.11 9.07
C LEU A 14 23.66 5.62 9.38
N PHE A 15 23.27 4.80 8.40
CA PHE A 15 23.15 3.36 8.58
C PHE A 15 24.50 2.70 8.84
N ALA A 16 25.55 3.10 8.14
CA ALA A 16 26.90 2.62 8.40
C ALA A 16 27.32 2.94 9.85
N LYS A 17 27.09 4.18 10.31
CA LYS A 17 27.38 4.62 11.69
C LYS A 17 26.60 3.82 12.72
N ALA A 18 25.29 3.68 12.54
CA ALA A 18 24.42 2.94 13.46
C ALA A 18 24.77 1.45 13.53
N GLN A 19 25.30 0.88 12.44
CA GLN A 19 25.79 -0.50 12.38
C GLN A 19 27.28 -0.64 12.74
N LYS A 20 27.77 0.20 13.66
CA LYS A 20 29.15 0.18 14.20
C LYS A 20 30.22 0.43 13.14
N ASN A 21 29.98 1.36 12.22
CA ASN A 21 30.89 1.76 11.14
C ASN A 21 31.34 0.59 10.25
N HIS A 22 30.49 -0.42 10.08
CA HIS A 22 30.81 -1.52 9.17
C HIS A 22 30.71 -1.03 7.71
N PRO A 23 31.81 -1.01 6.94
CA PRO A 23 31.90 -0.29 5.66
C PRO A 23 30.93 -0.80 4.59
N HIS A 24 30.49 -2.05 4.72
CA HIS A 24 29.54 -2.71 3.81
C HIS A 24 28.12 -2.84 4.36
N LYS A 25 27.76 -2.10 5.43
CA LYS A 25 26.41 -2.10 6.01
C LYS A 25 25.83 -0.69 6.03
N ASN A 26 25.68 -0.13 4.84
CA ASN A 26 25.12 1.20 4.58
C ASN A 26 23.63 1.14 4.14
N TYR A 27 22.93 0.07 4.51
CA TYR A 27 21.53 -0.18 4.18
C TYR A 27 20.70 -0.46 5.44
N PRO A 28 19.39 -0.19 5.43
CA PRO A 28 18.51 -0.51 6.54
C PRO A 28 18.31 -2.02 6.63
N THR A 29 18.19 -2.51 7.85
CA THR A 29 17.87 -3.91 8.17
C THR A 29 16.80 -3.93 9.25
N LEU A 30 16.10 -5.05 9.42
CA LEU A 30 15.08 -5.13 10.45
C LEU A 30 15.67 -5.04 11.86
N SER A 31 16.85 -5.63 12.08
CA SER A 31 17.56 -5.50 13.34
C SER A 31 17.91 -4.05 13.64
N LEU A 32 18.36 -3.30 12.63
CA LEU A 32 18.66 -1.88 12.81
C LEU A 32 17.39 -1.07 13.13
N ALA A 33 16.28 -1.37 12.45
CA ALA A 33 15.00 -0.72 12.73
C ALA A 33 14.51 -1.04 14.16
N MET A 34 14.69 -2.29 14.62
CA MET A 34 14.33 -2.71 15.97
C MET A 34 15.17 -2.02 17.05
N ASP A 35 16.45 -1.79 16.78
CA ASP A 35 17.36 -1.09 17.69
C ASP A 35 17.11 0.43 17.72
N ALA A 36 16.71 1.03 16.59
CA ALA A 36 16.61 2.48 16.42
C ALA A 36 15.21 3.07 16.66
N LEU A 37 14.14 2.32 16.43
CA LEU A 37 12.76 2.83 16.50
C LEU A 37 12.08 2.42 17.81
N PRO A 38 11.39 3.36 18.49
CA PRO A 38 10.62 3.02 19.68
C PRO A 38 9.42 2.12 19.31
N GLY A 39 9.08 1.19 20.20
CA GLY A 39 7.92 0.31 20.01
C GLY A 39 8.11 -0.80 18.98
N ALA A 40 9.34 -1.09 18.58
CA ALA A 40 9.63 -2.19 17.68
C ALA A 40 9.18 -3.54 18.28
N SER A 41 8.57 -4.38 17.43
CA SER A 41 8.02 -5.68 17.83
C SER A 41 8.33 -6.73 16.78
N TRP A 42 8.64 -7.95 17.22
CA TRP A 42 8.81 -9.11 16.36
C TRP A 42 7.55 -9.48 15.58
N HIS A 43 6.39 -8.98 16.00
CA HIS A 43 5.13 -9.17 15.26
C HIS A 43 5.20 -8.57 13.84
N VAL A 44 6.12 -7.64 13.59
CA VAL A 44 6.40 -7.13 12.24
C VAL A 44 6.79 -8.22 11.25
N LEU A 45 7.35 -9.36 11.69
CA LEU A 45 7.68 -10.48 10.79
C LEU A 45 6.46 -11.32 10.39
N SER A 46 5.30 -11.08 11.00
CA SER A 46 4.08 -11.79 10.62
C SER A 46 3.67 -11.40 9.19
N PRO A 47 3.26 -12.37 8.36
CA PRO A 47 2.64 -12.08 7.06
C PRO A 47 1.38 -11.20 7.17
N GLN A 48 0.75 -11.17 8.35
CA GLN A 48 -0.42 -10.34 8.63
C GLN A 48 -0.05 -8.95 9.17
N SER A 49 1.23 -8.66 9.39
CA SER A 49 1.64 -7.33 9.80
C SER A 49 1.34 -6.33 8.67
N PRO A 50 0.92 -5.10 8.97
CA PRO A 50 0.56 -4.14 7.94
C PRO A 50 1.68 -3.89 6.90
N LEU A 51 2.95 -3.96 7.32
CA LEU A 51 4.09 -3.71 6.43
C LEU A 51 4.26 -4.80 5.36
N PHE A 52 4.07 -6.07 5.70
CA PHE A 52 4.21 -7.17 4.74
C PHE A 52 2.88 -7.56 4.09
N TYR A 53 1.77 -7.41 4.80
CA TYR A 53 0.44 -7.67 4.25
C TYR A 53 0.16 -6.76 3.04
N TRP A 54 0.45 -5.47 3.17
CA TRP A 54 0.33 -4.49 2.08
C TRP A 54 1.58 -4.42 1.19
N GLN A 55 2.54 -5.33 1.37
CA GLN A 55 3.79 -5.39 0.61
C GLN A 55 4.55 -4.04 0.55
N LEU A 56 4.45 -3.23 1.61
CA LEU A 56 5.09 -1.92 1.65
C LEU A 56 6.62 -2.03 1.69
N LEU A 57 7.11 -3.12 2.24
CA LEU A 57 8.53 -3.43 2.38
C LEU A 57 8.84 -4.81 1.82
N GLN A 58 10.03 -4.94 1.25
CA GLN A 58 10.61 -6.19 0.78
C GLN A 58 11.90 -6.47 1.55
N ILE A 59 12.13 -7.74 1.90
CA ILE A 59 13.38 -8.19 2.51
C ILE A 59 14.17 -8.94 1.46
N GLU A 60 15.38 -8.48 1.17
CA GLU A 60 16.27 -9.18 0.24
C GLU A 60 16.66 -10.56 0.78
N PRO A 61 16.82 -11.58 -0.09
CA PRO A 61 17.31 -12.89 0.32
C PRO A 61 18.68 -12.77 1.01
N GLY A 62 18.82 -13.41 2.16
CA GLY A 62 20.06 -13.39 2.91
C GLY A 62 20.14 -14.52 3.92
N ARG A 63 21.35 -14.73 4.49
CA ARG A 63 21.60 -15.81 5.46
C ARG A 63 20.80 -15.64 6.77
N ILE A 64 20.51 -14.40 7.15
CA ILE A 64 19.79 -14.07 8.38
C ILE A 64 18.74 -13.02 8.03
N LEU A 65 17.46 -13.39 8.13
CA LEU A 65 16.32 -12.56 7.71
C LEU A 65 16.36 -11.15 8.28
N THR A 66 16.61 -11.00 9.59
CA THR A 66 16.60 -9.68 10.24
C THR A 66 17.79 -8.79 9.91
N LYS A 67 18.86 -9.38 9.35
CA LYS A 67 20.08 -8.68 8.92
C LYS A 67 20.15 -8.50 7.42
N SER A 68 19.18 -9.04 6.67
CA SER A 68 19.05 -8.79 5.25
C SER A 68 18.70 -7.33 4.97
N PRO A 69 19.12 -6.80 3.82
CA PRO A 69 18.68 -5.50 3.34
C PRO A 69 17.15 -5.39 3.28
N LEU A 70 16.62 -4.25 3.72
CA LEU A 70 15.22 -3.87 3.58
C LEU A 70 15.07 -2.85 2.45
N HIS A 71 14.07 -3.08 1.60
CA HIS A 71 13.71 -2.18 0.51
C HIS A 71 12.26 -1.73 0.66
N ILE A 72 11.98 -0.51 0.21
CA ILE A 72 10.61 -0.07 0.03
C ILE A 72 10.11 -0.55 -1.33
N ASP A 73 8.84 -0.91 -1.42
CA ASP A 73 8.22 -1.18 -2.71
C ASP A 73 8.28 0.05 -3.64
N GLN A 74 8.59 -0.19 -4.92
CA GLN A 74 8.77 0.88 -5.89
C GLN A 74 7.49 1.71 -6.10
N GLN A 75 6.32 1.07 -6.15
CA GLN A 75 5.05 1.76 -6.37
C GLN A 75 4.72 2.64 -5.18
N ILE A 76 4.95 2.13 -3.96
CA ILE A 76 4.77 2.91 -2.73
C ILE A 76 5.75 4.09 -2.70
N LEU A 77 7.00 3.92 -3.10
CA LEU A 77 7.95 5.03 -3.19
C LEU A 77 7.48 6.10 -4.18
N CYS A 78 7.07 5.71 -5.39
CA CYS A 78 6.53 6.64 -6.38
C CYS A 78 5.29 7.37 -5.88
N PHE A 79 4.38 6.68 -5.21
CA PHE A 79 3.21 7.27 -4.57
C PHE A 79 3.59 8.31 -3.50
N LEU A 80 4.58 8.00 -2.64
CA LEU A 80 5.09 8.94 -1.63
C LEU A 80 5.74 10.19 -2.25
N LEU A 81 6.27 10.07 -3.47
CA LEU A 81 6.81 11.19 -4.25
C LEU A 81 5.72 11.98 -5.00
N GLY A 82 4.46 11.57 -4.94
CA GLY A 82 3.33 12.23 -5.59
C GLY A 82 3.11 11.81 -7.05
N TYR A 83 3.69 10.70 -7.49
CA TYR A 83 3.39 10.12 -8.79
C TYR A 83 2.17 9.20 -8.71
N ASP A 84 1.25 9.35 -9.66
CA ASP A 84 0.14 8.42 -9.82
C ASP A 84 0.67 7.07 -10.32
N THR A 85 0.71 6.08 -9.43
CA THR A 85 1.05 4.71 -9.78
C THR A 85 -0.21 3.87 -9.87
N THR A 86 -0.55 3.45 -11.09
CA THR A 86 -1.50 2.34 -11.27
C THR A 86 -0.72 1.04 -11.15
N ASP A 87 -1.18 0.14 -10.28
CA ASP A 87 -0.62 -1.21 -10.20
C ASP A 87 -0.57 -1.86 -11.58
N GLN A 88 0.56 -2.47 -11.95
CA GLN A 88 0.71 -3.11 -13.26
C GLN A 88 -0.36 -4.18 -13.52
N GLU A 89 -0.84 -4.88 -12.49
CA GLU A 89 -1.93 -5.86 -12.66
C GLU A 89 -3.26 -5.19 -12.98
N LEU A 90 -3.48 -3.98 -12.45
CA LEU A 90 -4.68 -3.17 -12.66
C LEU A 90 -4.58 -2.27 -13.90
N ALA A 91 -3.35 -2.03 -14.39
CA ALA A 91 -3.08 -1.23 -15.55
C ALA A 91 -3.81 -1.81 -16.78
N GLY A 92 -4.67 -1.00 -17.38
CA GLY A 92 -5.51 -1.42 -18.51
C GLY A 92 -6.70 -2.31 -18.15
N LYS A 93 -6.86 -2.74 -16.88
CA LYS A 93 -8.08 -3.39 -16.37
C LYS A 93 -9.04 -2.39 -15.73
N ILE A 94 -8.50 -1.31 -15.16
CA ILE A 94 -9.26 -0.22 -14.61
C ILE A 94 -9.25 0.93 -15.62
N ILE A 95 -10.44 1.36 -16.03
CA ILE A 95 -10.63 2.55 -16.86
C ILE A 95 -11.34 3.57 -15.98
N PRO A 96 -10.71 4.71 -15.66
CA PRO A 96 -11.38 5.79 -14.94
C PRO A 96 -12.62 6.21 -15.73
N GLN A 97 -13.79 6.11 -15.12
CA GLN A 97 -15.02 6.58 -15.74
C GLN A 97 -15.23 8.04 -15.33
N PRO A 98 -15.16 9.00 -16.27
CA PRO A 98 -15.43 10.39 -15.93
C PRO A 98 -16.87 10.54 -15.43
N PRO A 99 -17.16 11.58 -14.61
CA PRO A 99 -18.52 11.87 -14.18
C PRO A 99 -19.42 11.97 -15.41
N GLN A 100 -20.50 11.18 -15.43
CA GLN A 100 -21.45 11.21 -16.54
C GLN A 100 -22.17 12.56 -16.52
N THR A 101 -21.93 13.37 -17.55
CA THR A 101 -22.58 14.69 -17.72
C THR A 101 -23.95 14.59 -18.41
N ASN A 102 -24.23 13.48 -19.09
CA ASN A 102 -25.51 13.24 -19.73
C ASN A 102 -26.45 12.44 -18.81
N PRO A 103 -27.74 12.80 -18.74
CA PRO A 103 -28.71 12.05 -17.95
C PRO A 103 -28.91 10.66 -18.55
N VAL A 104 -28.50 9.64 -17.79
CA VAL A 104 -28.75 8.24 -18.13
C VAL A 104 -30.15 7.87 -17.65
N PHE A 105 -31.02 7.47 -18.57
CA PHE A 105 -32.32 6.91 -18.22
C PHE A 105 -32.15 5.47 -17.72
N LEU A 106 -32.22 5.30 -16.41
CA LEU A 106 -32.24 3.99 -15.76
C LEU A 106 -33.69 3.50 -15.60
N PRO A 107 -33.98 2.21 -15.82
CA PRO A 107 -35.26 1.60 -15.47
C PRO A 107 -35.60 1.83 -13.98
N PRO A 108 -36.89 1.90 -13.60
CA PRO A 108 -37.30 2.17 -12.22
C PRO A 108 -36.69 1.22 -11.17
N SER A 109 -36.51 -0.06 -11.53
CA SER A 109 -35.86 -1.05 -10.66
C SER A 109 -34.39 -0.72 -10.38
N GLN A 110 -33.66 -0.22 -11.39
CA GLN A 110 -32.25 0.18 -11.25
C GLN A 110 -32.11 1.52 -10.52
N LEU A 111 -33.02 2.48 -10.76
CA LEU A 111 -33.06 3.75 -10.01
C LEU A 111 -33.26 3.51 -8.51
N SER A 112 -34.15 2.60 -8.15
CA SER A 112 -34.39 2.23 -6.75
C SER A 112 -33.12 1.68 -6.08
N ILE A 113 -32.43 0.74 -6.74
CA ILE A 113 -31.17 0.17 -6.23
C ILE A 113 -30.07 1.24 -6.18
N GLY A 114 -29.92 2.07 -7.21
CA GLY A 114 -28.93 3.15 -7.22
C GLY A 114 -29.15 4.15 -6.10
N SER A 115 -30.41 4.51 -5.82
CA SER A 115 -30.75 5.40 -4.71
C SER A 115 -30.42 4.80 -3.34
N GLN A 116 -30.61 3.48 -3.17
CA GLN A 116 -30.20 2.77 -1.96
C GLN A 116 -28.68 2.72 -1.81
N LEU A 117 -27.93 2.54 -2.89
CA LEU A 117 -26.46 2.56 -2.84
C LEU A 117 -25.94 3.93 -2.43
N ILE A 118 -26.49 5.01 -3.00
CA ILE A 118 -26.13 6.37 -2.65
C ILE A 118 -26.40 6.62 -1.16
N SER A 119 -27.58 6.25 -0.63
CA SER A 119 -27.89 6.49 0.78
C SER A 119 -26.96 5.73 1.73
N ILE A 120 -26.61 4.48 1.39
CA ILE A 120 -25.67 3.66 2.17
C ILE A 120 -24.26 4.26 2.15
N TRP A 121 -23.77 4.70 0.98
CA TRP A 121 -22.42 5.24 0.84
C TRP A 121 -22.29 6.67 1.39
N SER A 122 -23.32 7.50 1.25
CA SER A 122 -23.35 8.86 1.82
C SER A 122 -23.49 8.86 3.35
N GLY A 123 -24.05 7.82 3.96
CA GLY A 123 -24.13 7.68 5.42
C GLY A 123 -22.84 7.20 6.09
N GLY A 124 -21.80 6.91 5.31
CA GLY A 124 -20.52 6.34 5.76
C GLY A 124 -19.44 7.36 6.13
N GLU A 125 -19.75 8.66 6.23
CA GLU A 125 -18.77 9.68 6.60
C GLU A 125 -18.13 9.36 7.97
N GLY A 126 -16.85 8.95 7.94
CA GLY A 126 -16.06 8.61 9.13
C GLY A 126 -15.80 7.12 9.37
N ARG A 127 -16.41 6.19 8.60
CA ARG A 127 -16.04 4.78 8.62
C ARG A 127 -15.18 4.47 7.40
N ASN A 128 -13.93 4.02 7.62
CA ASN A 128 -12.96 3.71 6.57
C ASN A 128 -13.29 2.43 5.76
N SER A 129 -14.57 2.08 5.64
CA SER A 129 -15.05 0.87 5.01
C SER A 129 -16.38 1.15 4.31
N TYR A 130 -16.30 1.42 3.01
CA TYR A 130 -17.47 1.43 2.15
C TYR A 130 -17.97 -0.01 1.96
N PRO A 131 -19.28 -0.25 1.96
CA PRO A 131 -19.81 -1.58 1.70
C PRO A 131 -19.52 -1.99 0.26
N VAL A 132 -19.09 -3.24 0.10
CA VAL A 132 -18.83 -3.87 -1.20
C VAL A 132 -20.16 -4.09 -1.92
N VAL A 133 -20.25 -3.63 -3.17
CA VAL A 133 -21.43 -3.82 -4.03
C VAL A 133 -21.10 -4.89 -5.05
N GLN A 134 -21.92 -5.95 -5.08
CA GLN A 134 -21.82 -7.01 -6.07
C GLN A 134 -22.86 -6.80 -7.17
N LEU A 135 -22.40 -6.61 -8.40
CA LEU A 135 -23.26 -6.65 -9.58
C LEU A 135 -23.39 -8.11 -10.04
N SER A 136 -24.56 -8.71 -9.82
CA SER A 136 -24.87 -10.06 -10.30
C SER A 136 -25.80 -9.98 -11.51
N ARG A 137 -25.49 -10.76 -12.55
CA ARG A 137 -26.39 -10.98 -13.68
C ARG A 137 -27.21 -12.23 -13.38
N SER A 138 -28.53 -12.12 -13.42
CA SER A 138 -29.40 -13.30 -13.44
C SER A 138 -29.40 -13.89 -14.85
N ASP A 139 -28.36 -14.65 -15.21
CA ASP A 139 -28.37 -15.38 -16.48
C ASP A 139 -29.19 -16.67 -16.28
N ARG A 140 -30.42 -16.68 -16.78
CA ARG A 140 -31.18 -17.92 -16.98
C ARG A 140 -30.81 -18.42 -18.38
N ARG A 141 -29.98 -19.46 -18.46
CA ARG A 141 -29.87 -20.29 -19.67
C ARG A 141 -31.17 -21.02 -19.93
#